data_AF-A0AAC9NN71-F1
#
_entry.id   AF-A0AAC9NN71-F1
#
_cell.length_a   1.000
_cell.length_b   1.000
_cell.length_c   1.000
_cell.angle_alpha   90.00
_cell.angle_beta   90.00
_cell.angle_gamma   90.00
#
_symmetry.space_group_name_H-M   'P 1'
#
loop_
_entity.id
_entity.type
_entity.pdbx_description
1 polymer ?
#
loop_
_entity_poly.entity_id
_entity_poly.type
_entity_poly.pdbx_seq_one_letter_code
_entity_poly.pdbx_strand_id
1 'polypeptide(L)'
;MKRHEVLKPLSRHHMIGLHLALKLKRAGTKESRWTVKQILQDAEQFWKPDGLRHFREEEEFLLPAYAEVGDIEHPLIKLMLEEHKKIRASMDLLLKQSMATLEMNELGHLLEDHIRREEREIFPMIEQALPEDKLQQLAPYLH
;
A
#
# COMPACT_ATOMS: atom_id res chain seq x y z
N MET A 1 -15.36 -2.68 -11.79
CA MET A 1 -16.18 -1.92 -10.81
C MET A 1 -15.57 -0.53 -10.68
N LYS A 2 -16.36 0.54 -10.57
CA LYS A 2 -15.81 1.86 -10.19
C LYS A 2 -15.57 1.83 -8.68
N ARG A 3 -14.38 2.23 -8.22
CA ARG A 3 -14.05 2.34 -6.80
C ARG A 3 -14.97 3.36 -6.12
N HIS A 4 -15.51 2.99 -4.97
CA HIS A 4 -16.35 3.82 -4.12
C HIS A 4 -15.63 5.11 -3.74
N GLU A 5 -16.35 6.24 -3.71
CA GLU A 5 -15.77 7.57 -3.52
C GLU A 5 -14.90 7.66 -2.26
N VAL A 6 -15.34 7.02 -1.17
CA VAL A 6 -14.66 7.02 0.12
C VAL A 6 -13.29 6.33 0.09
N LEU A 7 -13.11 5.32 -0.77
CA LEU A 7 -11.85 4.59 -0.88
C LEU A 7 -10.92 5.16 -1.95
N LYS A 8 -11.36 6.13 -2.75
CA LYS A 8 -10.53 6.76 -3.77
C LYS A 8 -9.26 7.44 -3.23
N PRO A 9 -9.25 8.08 -2.05
CA PRO A 9 -8.02 8.62 -1.47
C PRO A 9 -6.91 7.56 -1.36
N LEU A 10 -7.23 6.38 -0.81
CA LEU A 10 -6.32 5.23 -0.75
C LEU A 10 -5.83 4.82 -2.16
N SER A 11 -6.74 4.71 -3.13
CA SER A 11 -6.36 4.39 -4.52
C SER A 11 -5.49 5.44 -5.20
N ARG A 12 -5.61 6.72 -4.85
CA ARG A 12 -4.72 7.75 -5.40
C ARG A 12 -3.30 7.55 -4.88
N HIS A 13 -3.18 7.22 -3.60
CA HIS A 13 -1.89 6.89 -3.01
C HIS A 13 -1.27 5.63 -3.65
N HIS A 14 -2.07 4.62 -3.96
CA HIS A 14 -1.65 3.44 -4.74
C HIS A 14 -1.03 3.77 -6.10
N MET A 15 -1.55 4.78 -6.81
CA MET A 15 -0.96 5.20 -8.08
C MET A 15 0.49 5.69 -7.92
N ILE A 16 0.78 6.41 -6.83
CA ILE A 16 2.12 6.88 -6.50
C ILE A 16 2.99 5.68 -6.07
N GLY A 17 2.45 4.78 -5.25
CA GLY A 17 3.12 3.57 -4.80
C GLY A 17 3.55 2.65 -5.97
N LEU A 18 2.70 2.46 -6.97
CA LEU A 18 3.05 1.69 -8.18
C LEU A 18 4.19 2.34 -8.99
N HIS A 19 4.27 3.67 -8.99
CA HIS A 19 5.39 4.37 -9.64
C HIS A 19 6.69 4.14 -8.87
N LEU A 20 6.66 4.18 -7.53
CA LEU A 20 7.81 3.85 -6.69
C LEU A 20 8.23 2.38 -6.87
N ALA A 21 7.27 1.45 -6.84
CA ALA A 21 7.51 0.03 -7.08
C ALA A 21 8.23 -0.22 -8.40
N LEU A 22 7.82 0.45 -9.48
CA LEU A 22 8.50 0.38 -10.78
C LEU A 22 9.96 0.85 -10.71
N LYS A 23 10.22 1.96 -10.00
CA LYS A 23 11.58 2.49 -9.82
C LYS A 23 12.45 1.50 -9.04
N LEU A 24 11.93 1.00 -7.93
CA LEU A 24 12.59 0.01 -7.06
C LEU A 24 12.98 -1.26 -7.82
N LYS A 25 12.05 -1.84 -8.60
CA LYS A 25 12.33 -3.01 -9.45
C LYS A 25 13.46 -2.80 -10.46
N ARG A 26 13.70 -1.56 -10.88
CA ARG A 26 14.74 -1.23 -11.87
C ARG A 26 16.03 -0.74 -11.22
N ALA A 27 16.08 -0.53 -9.90
CA ALA A 27 17.23 0.05 -9.24
C ALA A 27 18.53 -0.71 -9.58
N GLY A 28 19.57 0.03 -10.02
CA GLY A 28 20.88 -0.55 -10.37
C GLY A 28 20.92 -1.38 -11.67
N THR A 29 19.80 -1.51 -12.39
CA THR A 29 19.74 -2.20 -13.69
C THR A 29 19.99 -1.25 -14.86
N LYS A 30 20.33 -1.78 -16.04
CA LYS A 30 20.52 -0.99 -17.27
C LYS A 30 19.22 -0.36 -17.77
N GLU A 31 18.08 -0.90 -17.35
CA GLU A 31 16.73 -0.40 -17.64
C GLU A 31 16.33 0.77 -16.74
N SER A 32 17.13 1.07 -15.70
CA SER A 32 16.88 2.22 -14.83
C SER A 32 17.23 3.53 -15.54
N ARG A 33 16.29 4.47 -15.53
CA ARG A 33 16.55 5.88 -15.86
C ARG A 33 16.80 6.74 -14.62
N TRP A 34 16.80 6.13 -13.44
CA TRP A 34 17.00 6.80 -12.15
C TRP A 34 18.24 6.28 -11.45
N THR A 35 18.96 7.19 -10.81
CA THR A 35 20.02 6.84 -9.86
C THR A 35 19.40 6.26 -8.59
N VAL A 36 20.12 5.40 -7.87
CA VAL A 36 19.70 4.89 -6.56
C VAL A 36 19.36 6.04 -5.60
N LYS A 37 20.13 7.14 -5.65
CA LYS A 37 19.87 8.35 -4.85
C LYS A 37 18.50 8.99 -5.15
N GLN A 38 18.10 9.08 -6.42
CA GLN A 38 16.77 9.60 -6.78
C GLN A 38 15.66 8.68 -6.28
N ILE A 39 15.84 7.37 -6.40
CA ILE A 39 14.87 6.38 -5.92
C ILE A 39 14.70 6.49 -4.40
N LEU A 40 15.79 6.68 -3.65
CA LEU A 40 15.75 6.90 -2.20
C LEU A 40 14.99 8.18 -1.82
N GLN A 41 15.20 9.27 -2.56
CA GLN A 41 14.46 10.53 -2.35
C GLN A 41 12.97 10.35 -2.62
N ASP A 42 12.62 9.67 -3.71
CA ASP A 42 11.22 9.35 -4.04
C ASP A 42 10.59 8.45 -2.96
N ALA A 43 11.33 7.46 -2.46
CA ALA A 43 10.89 6.57 -1.40
C ALA A 43 10.64 7.34 -0.09
N GLU A 44 11.53 8.26 0.27
CA GLU A 44 11.38 9.09 1.46
C GLU A 44 10.14 9.99 1.39
N GLN A 45 9.92 10.62 0.22
CA GLN A 45 8.76 11.48 -0.03
C GLN A 45 7.44 10.69 0.02
N PHE A 46 7.42 9.49 -0.56
CA PHE A 46 6.27 8.60 -0.50
C PHE A 46 5.99 8.11 0.93
N TRP A 47 7.03 7.75 1.69
CA TRP A 47 6.87 7.02 2.94
C TRP A 47 6.60 7.88 4.17
N LYS A 48 7.39 8.95 4.37
CA LYS A 48 7.49 9.62 5.68
C LYS A 48 6.28 10.50 6.07
N PRO A 49 5.40 10.95 5.17
CA PRO A 49 4.10 11.50 5.56
C PRO A 49 2.91 10.59 5.21
N ASP A 50 2.91 9.98 4.03
CA ASP A 50 1.70 9.42 3.43
C ASP A 50 1.67 7.89 3.48
N GLY A 51 2.77 7.19 3.21
CA GLY A 51 2.84 5.73 3.28
C GLY A 51 2.49 5.14 4.65
N LEU A 52 3.04 5.73 5.73
CA LEU A 52 2.69 5.31 7.08
C LEU A 52 1.24 5.65 7.45
N ARG A 53 0.73 6.79 6.96
CA ARG A 53 -0.66 7.19 7.21
C ARG A 53 -1.61 6.23 6.51
N HIS A 54 -1.36 5.92 5.24
CA HIS A 54 -2.16 5.02 4.42
C HIS A 54 -2.39 3.66 5.10
N PHE A 55 -1.33 2.99 5.58
CA PHE A 55 -1.50 1.73 6.30
C PHE A 55 -2.26 1.89 7.61
N ARG A 56 -2.13 3.01 8.33
CA ARG A 56 -2.96 3.26 9.51
C ARG A 56 -4.42 3.47 9.13
N GLU A 57 -4.69 4.17 8.04
CA GLU A 57 -6.06 4.41 7.60
C GLU A 57 -6.78 3.08 7.30
N GLU A 58 -6.06 2.15 6.70
CA GLU A 58 -6.55 0.79 6.45
C GLU A 58 -6.70 -0.01 7.74
N GLU A 59 -5.65 -0.07 8.57
CA GLU A 59 -5.61 -0.90 9.78
C GLU A 59 -6.49 -0.39 10.92
N GLU A 60 -6.65 0.92 11.06
CA GLU A 60 -7.33 1.56 12.18
C GLU A 60 -8.77 1.99 11.86
N PHE A 61 -9.15 2.11 10.57
CA PHE A 61 -10.51 2.50 10.19
C PHE A 61 -11.17 1.52 9.22
N LEU A 62 -10.54 1.20 8.09
CA LEU A 62 -11.17 0.36 7.06
C LEU A 62 -11.39 -1.09 7.54
N LEU A 63 -10.34 -1.73 8.06
CA LEU A 63 -10.40 -3.12 8.54
C LEU A 63 -11.31 -3.28 9.76
N PRO A 64 -11.30 -2.37 10.77
CA PRO A 64 -12.27 -2.41 11.86
C PRO A 64 -13.72 -2.28 11.40
N ALA A 65 -14.01 -1.41 10.44
CA ALA A 65 -15.36 -1.32 9.88
C ALA A 65 -15.76 -2.62 9.17
N TYR A 66 -14.85 -3.22 8.39
CA TYR A 66 -15.09 -4.52 7.77
C TYR A 66 -15.33 -5.62 8.81
N ALA A 67 -14.59 -5.62 9.93
CA ALA A 67 -14.74 -6.61 11.00
C ALA A 67 -16.14 -6.62 11.65
N GLU A 68 -16.90 -5.53 11.56
CA GLU A 68 -18.29 -5.48 12.08
C GLU A 68 -19.26 -6.35 11.26
N VAL A 69 -18.95 -6.62 9.99
CA VAL A 69 -19.86 -7.29 9.05
C VAL A 69 -19.24 -8.47 8.29
N GLY A 70 -17.92 -8.59 8.31
CA GLY A 70 -17.13 -9.56 7.55
C GLY A 70 -16.24 -10.43 8.43
N ASP A 71 -15.51 -11.34 7.79
CA ASP A 71 -14.58 -12.25 8.47
C ASP A 71 -13.18 -11.62 8.54
N ILE A 72 -12.78 -11.13 9.72
CA ILE A 72 -11.44 -10.56 9.91
C ILE A 72 -10.33 -11.62 9.80
N GLU A 73 -10.68 -12.91 9.99
CA GLU A 73 -9.75 -14.02 9.86
C GLU A 73 -9.57 -14.47 8.40
N HIS A 74 -10.22 -13.78 7.46
CA HIS A 74 -10.17 -14.06 6.03
C HIS A 74 -8.71 -14.04 5.52
N PRO A 75 -8.29 -15.02 4.70
CA PRO A 75 -6.90 -15.15 4.26
C PRO A 75 -6.31 -13.89 3.60
N LEU A 76 -7.12 -13.15 2.84
CA LEU A 76 -6.66 -11.90 2.21
C LEU A 76 -6.33 -10.80 3.22
N ILE A 77 -7.08 -10.70 4.32
CA ILE A 77 -6.82 -9.70 5.37
C ILE A 77 -5.54 -10.05 6.12
N LYS A 78 -5.35 -11.33 6.46
CA LYS A 78 -4.10 -11.81 7.07
C LYS A 78 -2.91 -11.52 6.18
N LEU A 79 -3.02 -11.82 4.88
CA LEU A 79 -1.97 -11.55 3.91
C LEU A 79 -1.65 -10.06 3.80
N MET A 80 -2.66 -9.18 3.71
CA MET A 80 -2.49 -7.72 3.70
C MET A 80 -1.69 -7.24 4.91
N LEU A 81 -2.06 -7.67 6.12
CA LEU A 81 -1.37 -7.29 7.36
C LEU A 81 0.06 -7.83 7.44
N GLU A 82 0.32 -9.02 6.89
CA GLU A 82 1.68 -9.56 6.76
C GLU A 82 2.52 -8.79 5.75
N GLU A 83 1.95 -8.44 4.60
CA GLU A 83 2.57 -7.61 3.56
C GLU A 83 2.91 -6.22 4.14
N HIS A 84 2.00 -5.58 4.88
CA HIS A 84 2.24 -4.30 5.55
C HIS A 84 3.47 -4.36 6.47
N LYS A 85 3.58 -5.39 7.31
CA LYS A 85 4.74 -5.56 8.21
C LYS A 85 6.05 -5.68 7.43
N LYS A 86 6.06 -6.47 6.35
CA LYS A 86 7.24 -6.65 5.48
C LYS A 86 7.61 -5.36 4.75
N ILE A 87 6.63 -4.64 4.22
CA ILE A 87 6.84 -3.36 3.54
C ILE A 87 7.40 -2.34 4.51
N ARG A 88 6.84 -2.20 5.72
CA ARG A 88 7.37 -1.30 6.76
C ARG A 88 8.84 -1.58 7.07
N ALA A 89 9.17 -2.84 7.35
CA ALA A 89 10.56 -3.24 7.64
C ALA A 89 11.51 -2.95 6.48
N SER A 90 11.07 -3.23 5.25
CA SER A 90 11.87 -3.00 4.05
C SER A 90 12.07 -1.51 3.75
N MET A 91 11.02 -0.70 3.92
CA MET A 91 11.12 0.76 3.77
C MET A 91 12.05 1.36 4.83
N ASP A 92 12.04 0.86 6.06
CA ASP A 92 12.99 1.30 7.09
C ASP A 92 14.45 1.00 6.73
N LEU A 93 14.73 -0.19 6.20
CA LEU A 93 16.06 -0.57 5.72
C LEU A 93 16.49 0.27 4.51
N LEU A 94 15.57 0.48 3.57
CA LEU A 94 15.78 1.32 2.38
C LEU A 94 16.18 2.75 2.79
N LEU A 95 15.42 3.36 3.71
CA LEU A 95 15.63 4.75 4.13
C LEU A 95 16.86 4.93 5.03
N LYS A 96 17.32 3.86 5.69
CA LYS A 96 18.62 3.81 6.38
C LYS A 96 19.79 3.59 5.43
N GLN A 97 19.52 3.45 4.12
CA GLN A 97 20.52 3.14 3.08
C GLN A 97 21.28 1.85 3.37
N SER A 98 20.63 0.90 4.04
CA SER A 98 21.19 -0.39 4.42
C SER A 98 20.63 -1.53 3.57
N MET A 99 20.34 -1.25 2.30
CA MET A 99 19.66 -2.16 1.38
C MET A 99 20.42 -2.22 0.05
N ALA A 100 20.72 -3.42 -0.43
CA ALA A 100 21.31 -3.68 -1.74
C ALA A 100 20.27 -3.53 -2.85
N THR A 101 20.72 -3.31 -4.09
CA THR A 101 19.81 -3.13 -5.24
C THR A 101 18.93 -4.36 -5.53
N LEU A 102 19.38 -5.56 -5.15
CA LEU A 102 18.56 -6.78 -5.25
C LEU A 102 17.38 -6.73 -4.27
N GLU A 103 17.62 -6.36 -3.02
CA GLU A 103 16.57 -6.21 -2.00
C GLU A 103 15.61 -5.05 -2.36
N MET A 104 16.12 -3.98 -2.99
CA MET A 104 15.26 -2.93 -3.56
C MET A 104 14.32 -3.50 -4.63
N ASN A 105 14.80 -4.41 -5.48
CA ASN A 105 13.97 -5.04 -6.50
C ASN A 105 12.86 -5.91 -5.87
N GLU A 106 13.20 -6.70 -4.85
CA GLU A 106 12.24 -7.52 -4.10
C GLU A 106 11.16 -6.67 -3.43
N LEU A 107 11.56 -5.56 -2.78
CA LEU A 107 10.61 -4.59 -2.22
C LEU A 107 9.71 -3.99 -3.30
N GLY A 108 10.25 -3.70 -4.48
CA GLY A 108 9.46 -3.21 -5.61
C GLY A 108 8.41 -4.22 -6.09
N HIS A 109 8.72 -5.52 -6.10
CA HIS A 109 7.75 -6.56 -6.39
C HIS A 109 6.70 -6.69 -5.29
N LEU A 110 7.13 -6.75 -4.03
CA LEU A 110 6.23 -6.83 -2.88
C LEU A 110 5.23 -5.67 -2.85
N LEU A 111 5.69 -4.43 -3.05
CA LEU A 111 4.84 -3.25 -3.04
C LEU A 111 3.84 -3.25 -4.20
N GLU A 112 4.26 -3.67 -5.40
CA GLU A 112 3.33 -3.79 -6.54
C GLU A 112 2.27 -4.86 -6.30
N ASP A 113 2.67 -6.04 -5.86
CA ASP A 113 1.76 -7.17 -5.65
C ASP A 113 0.73 -6.86 -4.58
N HIS A 114 1.18 -6.25 -3.48
CA HIS A 114 0.35 -5.76 -2.39
C HIS A 114 -0.71 -4.76 -2.89
N ILE A 115 -0.29 -3.67 -3.54
CA ILE A 115 -1.22 -2.66 -4.08
C ILE A 115 -2.22 -3.28 -5.07
N ARG A 116 -1.76 -4.19 -5.93
CA ARG A 116 -2.63 -4.84 -6.91
C ARG A 116 -3.66 -5.73 -6.25
N ARG A 117 -3.29 -6.43 -5.17
CA ARG A 117 -4.19 -7.28 -4.39
C ARG A 117 -5.27 -6.45 -3.72
N GLU A 118 -4.89 -5.32 -3.12
CA GLU A 118 -5.86 -4.42 -2.51
C GLU A 118 -6.86 -3.89 -3.53
N GLU A 119 -6.34 -3.38 -4.65
CA GLU A 119 -7.18 -2.79 -5.68
C GLU A 119 -8.13 -3.78 -6.36
N ARG A 120 -7.73 -5.05 -6.49
CA ARG A 120 -8.46 -6.05 -7.29
C ARG A 120 -9.26 -7.02 -6.46
N GLU A 121 -8.88 -7.25 -5.21
CA GLU A 121 -9.44 -8.32 -4.39
C GLU A 121 -9.96 -7.77 -3.06
N ILE A 122 -9.13 -7.12 -2.25
CA ILE A 122 -9.50 -6.72 -0.88
C ILE A 122 -10.51 -5.58 -0.88
N PHE A 123 -10.25 -4.49 -1.58
CA PHE A 123 -11.18 -3.36 -1.60
C PHE A 123 -12.53 -3.74 -2.23
N PRO A 124 -12.61 -4.44 -3.38
CA PRO A 124 -13.89 -4.93 -3.89
C PRO A 124 -14.63 -5.84 -2.91
N MET A 125 -13.93 -6.70 -2.18
CA MET A 125 -14.52 -7.56 -1.14
C MET A 125 -15.10 -6.73 0.01
N ILE A 126 -14.36 -5.73 0.50
CA ILE A 126 -14.81 -4.84 1.58
C ILE A 126 -16.01 -3.99 1.12
N GLU A 127 -15.96 -3.43 -0.10
CA GLU A 127 -17.06 -2.66 -0.70
C GLU A 127 -18.35 -3.48 -0.86
N GLN A 128 -18.24 -4.79 -1.13
CA GLN A 128 -19.40 -5.67 -1.24
C GLN A 128 -20.00 -6.05 0.12
N ALA A 129 -19.17 -6.10 1.16
CA ALA A 129 -19.61 -6.49 2.50
C ALA A 129 -20.20 -5.31 3.29
N LEU A 130 -19.63 -4.11 3.13
CA LEU A 130 -20.05 -2.94 3.90
C LEU A 130 -21.33 -2.30 3.34
N PRO A 131 -22.34 -2.05 4.19
CA PRO A 131 -23.45 -1.17 3.85
C PRO A 131 -22.97 0.25 3.47
N GLU A 132 -23.72 0.93 2.59
CA GLU A 132 -23.40 2.28 2.11
C GLU A 132 -23.23 3.29 3.25
N ASP A 133 -24.09 3.26 4.26
CA ASP A 133 -24.02 4.17 5.42
C ASP A 133 -22.76 3.95 6.26
N LYS A 134 -22.27 2.71 6.35
CA LYS A 134 -21.00 2.36 7.00
C LYS A 134 -19.80 2.82 6.17
N LEU A 135 -19.84 2.65 4.85
CA LEU A 135 -18.79 3.19 3.96
C LEU A 135 -18.71 4.71 4.08
N GLN A 136 -19.84 5.42 4.09
CA GLN A 136 -19.85 6.88 4.22
C GLN A 136 -19.28 7.38 5.54
N GLN A 137 -19.46 6.64 6.64
CA GLN A 137 -18.87 6.96 7.94
C GLN A 137 -17.33 6.93 7.93
N LEU A 138 -16.71 6.26 6.97
CA LEU A 138 -15.25 6.23 6.82
C LEU A 138 -14.67 7.49 6.14
N ALA A 139 -15.48 8.27 5.43
CA ALA A 139 -15.02 9.42 4.66
C ALA A 139 -14.17 10.44 5.46
N PRO A 140 -14.46 10.74 6.74
CA PRO A 140 -13.63 11.66 7.52
C PRO A 140 -12.26 11.11 7.92
N TYR A 141 -11.97 9.83 7.68
CA TYR A 141 -10.77 9.16 8.16
C TYR A 141 -9.80 8.73 7.04
N LEU A 142 -10.21 8.74 5.77
CA LEU A 142 -9.39 8.26 4.64
C LEU A 142 -8.98 9.43 3.73
N HIS A 143 -7.68 9.80 3.64
CA HIS A 143 -7.20 11.02 2.95
C HIS A 143 -5.86 10.90 2.18
#